data_AF-A0A433QN98-F1
#
_entry.id   AF-A0A433QN98-F1
#
_cell.length_a   1.000
_cell.length_b   1.000
_cell.length_c   1.000
_cell.angle_alpha   90.00
_cell.angle_beta   90.00
_cell.angle_gamma   90.00
#
_symmetry.space_group_name_H-M   'P 1'
#
loop_
_entity.id
_entity.type
_entity.pdbx_description
1 polymer ?
#
loop_
_entity_poly.entity_id
_entity_poly.type
_entity_poly.pdbx_seq_one_letter_code
_entity_poly.pdbx_strand_id
1 'polypeptide(L)'
;PFRAEDRVELLEEIKEAKFEFHERYWKGISDEAKNFIRALLNPDPDARLTADQALAHPWISGLTASDYDLLDSVRENFNARKKFRSAVEMVQALNSMKRASTRLNSINNGPAKVEK
;
A
#
# COMPACT_ATOMS: atom_id res chain seq x y z
N PRO A 1 6.20 8.51 7.85
CA PRO A 1 6.93 9.32 6.85
C PRO A 1 8.38 8.84 6.74
N PHE A 2 9.01 8.61 7.89
CA PHE A 2 10.38 8.08 8.04
C PHE A 2 10.47 6.63 7.59
N ARG A 3 11.48 6.32 6.78
CA ARG A 3 11.74 5.00 6.18
C ARG A 3 13.22 4.87 5.86
N ALA A 4 14.03 4.56 6.88
CA ALA A 4 15.41 4.17 6.71
C ALA A 4 15.58 2.64 6.81
N GLU A 5 16.60 2.09 6.16
CA GLU A 5 16.96 0.67 6.27
C GLU A 5 17.64 0.39 7.62
N ASP A 6 18.48 1.32 8.09
CA ASP A 6 19.14 1.23 9.37
C ASP A 6 18.30 1.84 10.51
N ARG A 7 18.35 1.20 11.68
CA ARG A 7 17.54 1.62 12.84
C ARG A 7 18.05 2.92 13.45
N VAL A 8 19.35 3.18 13.42
CA VAL A 8 19.93 4.41 13.96
C VAL A 8 19.50 5.57 13.07
N GLU A 9 19.65 5.43 11.77
CA GLU A 9 19.20 6.41 10.78
C GLU A 9 17.70 6.70 10.91
N LEU A 10 16.85 5.67 11.06
CA LEU A 10 15.41 5.85 11.27
C LEU A 10 15.11 6.69 12.52
N LEU A 11 15.82 6.44 13.62
CA LEU A 11 15.63 7.17 14.87
C LEU A 11 16.11 8.63 14.75
N GLU A 12 17.18 8.88 14.00
CA GLU A 12 17.64 10.23 13.68
C GLU A 12 16.61 10.98 12.84
N GLU A 13 16.06 10.36 11.78
CA GLU A 13 15.01 10.94 10.96
C GLU A 13 13.78 11.32 11.81
N ILE A 14 13.37 10.44 12.73
CA ILE A 14 12.24 10.69 13.64
C ILE A 14 12.54 11.87 14.57
N LYS A 15 13.72 11.88 15.20
CA LYS A 15 14.10 12.92 16.17
C LYS A 15 14.17 14.30 15.54
N GLU A 16 14.69 14.38 14.32
CA GLU A 16 14.88 15.63 13.60
C GLU A 16 13.67 15.99 12.73
N ALA A 17 12.63 15.14 12.72
CA ALA A 17 11.49 15.22 11.82
C ALA A 17 11.89 15.42 10.35
N LYS A 18 12.92 14.69 9.89
CA LYS A 18 13.37 14.70 8.50
C LYS A 18 12.39 13.90 7.64
N PHE A 19 11.48 14.60 6.97
CA PHE A 19 10.58 13.98 5.98
C PHE A 19 10.29 14.96 4.84
N GLU A 20 9.83 14.42 3.71
CA GLU A 20 9.49 15.22 2.54
C GLU A 20 8.15 14.81 1.93
N PHE A 21 7.49 15.78 1.29
CA PHE A 21 6.27 15.56 0.53
C PHE A 21 6.62 15.39 -0.95
N HIS A 22 7.09 14.20 -1.31
CA HIS A 22 7.47 13.89 -2.69
C HIS A 22 6.35 14.21 -3.69
N GLU A 23 6.69 14.98 -4.71
CA GLU A 23 5.73 15.43 -5.73
C GLU A 23 4.96 14.27 -6.37
N ARG A 24 5.61 13.11 -6.59
CA ARG A 24 4.98 11.90 -7.13
C ARG A 24 3.66 11.53 -6.43
N TYR A 25 3.60 11.69 -5.10
CA TYR A 25 2.43 11.30 -4.31
C TYR A 25 1.64 12.51 -3.79
N TRP A 26 2.27 13.69 -3.72
CA TRP A 26 1.72 14.86 -3.03
C TRP A 26 1.38 16.05 -3.95
N LYS A 27 1.51 15.89 -5.27
CA LYS A 27 1.27 16.96 -6.25
C LYS A 27 -0.11 17.62 -6.12
N GLY A 28 -1.16 16.84 -5.88
CA GLY A 28 -2.53 17.35 -5.76
C GLY A 28 -2.99 17.65 -4.33
N ILE A 29 -2.12 17.47 -3.34
CA ILE A 29 -2.45 17.75 -1.93
C ILE A 29 -2.23 19.23 -1.66
N SER A 30 -3.21 19.88 -1.02
CA SER A 30 -3.15 21.29 -0.67
C SER A 30 -1.99 21.61 0.28
N ASP A 31 -1.45 22.82 0.16
CA ASP A 31 -0.34 23.25 1.01
C ASP A 31 -0.78 23.43 2.47
N GLU A 32 -2.03 23.82 2.73
CA GLU A 32 -2.64 23.79 4.07
C GLU A 32 -2.60 22.41 4.72
N ALA A 33 -2.86 21.33 3.97
CA ALA A 33 -2.77 19.96 4.49
C ALA A 33 -1.32 19.61 4.85
N LYS A 34 -0.37 19.97 3.99
CA LYS A 34 1.06 19.76 4.24
C LYS A 34 1.54 20.56 5.45
N ASN A 35 1.09 21.80 5.59
CA ASN A 35 1.39 22.67 6.73
C ASN A 35 0.84 22.10 8.03
N PHE A 36 -0.39 21.60 8.03
CA PHE A 36 -0.97 20.91 9.18
C PHE A 36 -0.11 19.73 9.64
N ILE A 37 0.33 18.88 8.71
CA ILE A 37 1.19 17.72 9.00
C ILE A 37 2.54 18.17 9.57
N ARG A 38 3.17 19.21 9.00
CA ARG A 38 4.43 19.77 9.54
C ARG A 38 4.27 20.25 10.98
N ALA A 39 3.15 20.91 11.28
CA ALA A 39 2.89 21.43 12.62
C ALA A 39 2.66 20.32 13.66
N LEU A 40 2.11 19.16 13.25
CA LEU A 40 1.96 17.98 14.11
C LEU A 40 3.27 17.18 14.27
N LEU A 41 4.09 17.12 13.23
CA LEU A 41 5.38 16.44 13.23
C LEU A 41 6.53 17.36 13.67
N ASN A 42 6.23 18.47 14.35
CA ASN A 42 7.26 19.37 14.87
C ASN A 42 8.09 18.64 15.94
N PRO A 43 9.43 18.58 15.82
CA PRO A 43 10.28 17.92 16.80
C PRO A 43 10.27 18.64 18.16
N ASP A 44 10.07 19.96 18.17
CA ASP A 44 9.87 20.75 19.38
C ASP A 44 8.45 20.53 19.94
N PRO A 45 8.30 19.95 21.15
CA PRO A 45 6.99 19.71 21.75
C PRO A 45 6.19 20.98 22.03
N ASP A 46 6.85 22.09 22.37
CA ASP A 46 6.18 23.34 22.73
C ASP A 46 5.62 24.08 21.49
N ALA A 47 6.25 23.86 20.34
CA ALA A 47 5.81 24.36 19.05
C ALA A 47 4.93 23.36 18.28
N ARG A 48 4.71 22.16 18.82
CA ARG A 48 3.82 21.14 18.23
C ARG A 48 2.37 21.47 18.56
N LEU A 49 1.48 21.34 17.57
CA LEU A 49 0.06 21.55 17.82
C LEU A 49 -0.47 20.57 18.88
N THR A 50 -1.17 21.13 19.86
CA THR A 50 -2.04 20.36 20.74
C THR A 50 -3.27 19.87 19.98
N ALA A 51 -3.98 18.90 20.55
CA ALA A 51 -5.21 18.38 19.96
C ALA A 51 -6.26 19.48 19.70
N ASP A 52 -6.46 20.38 20.65
CA ASP A 52 -7.44 21.48 20.54
C ASP A 52 -7.05 22.47 19.43
N GLN A 53 -5.77 22.82 19.33
CA GLN A 53 -5.28 23.68 18.25
C GLN A 53 -5.36 22.98 16.88
N ALA A 54 -5.09 21.68 16.83
CA ALA A 54 -5.19 20.90 15.61
C ALA A 54 -6.65 20.81 15.10
N LEU A 55 -7.62 20.66 16.00
CA LEU A 55 -9.05 20.69 15.66
C LEU A 55 -9.49 22.05 15.09
N ALA A 56 -8.91 23.14 15.59
CA ALA A 56 -9.18 24.49 15.11
C ALA A 56 -8.43 24.86 13.82
N HIS A 57 -7.53 24.00 13.32
CA HIS A 57 -6.74 24.31 12.13
C HIS A 57 -7.62 24.41 10.87
N PRO A 58 -7.40 25.38 9.96
CA PRO A 58 -8.27 25.64 8.81
C PRO A 58 -8.54 24.42 7.91
N TRP A 59 -7.55 23.52 7.81
CA TRP A 59 -7.66 22.28 7.05
C TRP A 59 -8.65 21.28 7.68
N ILE A 60 -8.74 21.24 9.00
CA ILE A 60 -9.65 20.35 9.75
C ILE A 60 -11.02 20.99 9.93
N SER A 61 -11.08 22.30 10.17
CA SER A 61 -12.33 23.03 10.37
C SER A 61 -13.17 23.21 9.10
N GLY A 62 -12.74 22.64 7.97
CA GLY A 62 -13.47 22.67 6.69
C GLY A 62 -13.34 23.96 5.89
N LEU A 63 -12.39 24.84 6.22
CA LEU A 63 -12.19 26.11 5.51
C LEU A 63 -11.30 25.96 4.27
N THR A 64 -10.36 25.00 4.27
CA THR A 64 -9.33 24.87 3.22
C THR A 64 -9.11 23.44 2.74
N ALA A 65 -9.97 22.50 3.13
CA ALA A 65 -9.92 21.13 2.64
C ALA A 65 -10.32 21.08 1.15
N SER A 66 -9.54 20.36 0.34
CA SER A 66 -9.80 20.20 -1.10
C SER A 66 -10.51 18.88 -1.41
N ASP A 67 -11.45 18.89 -2.36
CA ASP A 67 -12.12 17.69 -2.88
C ASP A 67 -11.28 16.90 -3.92
N TYR A 68 -9.95 17.01 -3.85
CA TYR A 68 -9.07 16.36 -4.82
C TYR A 68 -9.10 14.83 -4.66
N ASP A 69 -9.42 14.11 -5.74
CA ASP A 69 -9.50 12.65 -5.74
C ASP A 69 -8.10 12.02 -5.63
N LEU A 70 -7.86 11.38 -4.48
CA LEU A 70 -6.60 10.69 -4.17
C LEU A 70 -6.57 9.26 -4.71
N LEU A 71 -7.68 8.74 -5.25
CA LEU A 71 -7.77 7.35 -5.63
C LEU A 71 -6.71 6.99 -6.67
N ASP A 72 -6.46 7.86 -7.65
CA ASP A 72 -5.48 7.60 -8.70
C ASP A 72 -4.05 7.51 -8.15
N SER A 73 -3.63 8.44 -7.28
CA SER A 73 -2.28 8.44 -6.69
C SER A 73 -2.07 7.32 -5.65
N VAL A 74 -3.13 6.92 -4.93
CA VAL A 74 -3.10 5.77 -4.00
C VAL A 74 -3.12 4.44 -4.76
N ARG A 75 -3.77 4.40 -5.93
CA ARG A 75 -3.97 3.20 -6.74
C ARG A 75 -2.88 2.94 -7.77
N GLU A 76 -1.92 3.83 -8.00
CA GLU A 76 -0.77 3.54 -8.88
C GLU A 76 -0.04 2.23 -8.49
N ASN A 77 -0.07 1.84 -7.21
CA ASN A 77 0.45 0.56 -6.72
C ASN A 77 -0.56 -0.62 -6.74
N PHE A 78 -1.83 -0.37 -7.05
CA PHE A 78 -2.91 -1.36 -7.17
C PHE A 78 -3.42 -1.47 -8.61
N ASN A 79 -2.64 -2.14 -9.46
CA ASN A 79 -3.08 -2.50 -10.81
C ASN A 79 -4.04 -3.71 -10.75
N ALA A 80 -5.33 -3.42 -10.60
CA ALA A 80 -6.40 -4.42 -10.54
C ALA A 80 -6.39 -5.38 -11.74
N ARG A 81 -6.06 -4.89 -12.95
CA ARG A 81 -5.98 -5.71 -14.16
C ARG A 81 -4.81 -6.70 -14.12
N LYS A 82 -3.64 -6.27 -13.62
CA LYS A 82 -2.48 -7.14 -13.41
C LYS A 82 -2.78 -8.21 -12.35
N LYS A 83 -3.38 -7.81 -11.21
CA LYS A 83 -3.79 -8.73 -10.14
C LYS A 83 -4.82 -9.76 -10.62
N PHE A 84 -5.81 -9.32 -11.39
CA PHE A 84 -6.81 -10.21 -11.98
C PHE A 84 -6.19 -11.21 -12.97
N ARG A 85 -5.31 -10.74 -13.87
CA ARG A 85 -4.61 -11.63 -14.82
C ARG A 85 -3.78 -12.68 -14.09
N SER A 86 -2.99 -12.29 -13.09
CA SER A 86 -2.21 -13.23 -12.28
C SER A 86 -3.08 -14.27 -11.56
N ALA A 87 -4.27 -13.87 -11.07
CA ALA A 87 -5.21 -14.81 -10.46
C ALA A 87 -5.77 -15.82 -11.49
N VAL A 88 -6.10 -15.37 -12.70
CA VAL A 88 -6.57 -16.25 -13.79
C VAL A 88 -5.48 -17.25 -14.20
N GLU A 89 -4.24 -16.79 -14.36
CA GLU A 89 -3.09 -17.64 -14.71
C GLU A 89 -2.86 -18.73 -13.65
N MET A 90 -2.97 -18.38 -12.35
CA MET A 90 -2.86 -19.34 -11.26
C MET A 90 -3.94 -20.43 -11.31
N VAL A 91 -5.20 -20.05 -11.56
CA VAL A 91 -6.31 -21.01 -11.71
C VAL A 91 -6.07 -21.95 -12.90
N GLN A 92 -5.58 -21.42 -14.02
CA GLN A 92 -5.23 -22.23 -15.19
C GLN A 92 -4.09 -23.23 -14.89
N ALA A 93 -3.05 -22.80 -14.19
CA ALA A 93 -1.94 -23.65 -13.79
C ALA A 93 -2.40 -24.79 -12.86
N LEU A 94 -3.23 -24.48 -11.86
CA LEU A 94 -3.81 -25.48 -10.96
C LEU A 94 -4.68 -26.50 -11.72
N ASN A 95 -5.51 -26.02 -12.66
CA ASN A 95 -6.33 -26.90 -13.49
C ASN A 95 -5.48 -27.77 -14.42
N SER A 96 -4.39 -27.24 -14.97
CA SER A 96 -3.43 -27.99 -15.79
C SER A 96 -2.75 -29.10 -14.98
N MET A 97 -2.26 -28.79 -13.77
CA MET A 97 -1.63 -29.76 -12.87
C MET A 97 -2.62 -30.84 -12.41
N LYS A 98 -3.86 -30.48 -12.09
CA LYS A 98 -4.92 -31.45 -11.76
C LYS A 98 -5.16 -32.43 -12.91
N ARG A 99 -5.24 -31.93 -14.15
CA ARG A 99 -5.39 -32.77 -15.35
C ARG A 99 -4.17 -33.67 -15.58
N ALA A 100 -2.96 -33.16 -15.38
CA ALA A 100 -1.73 -33.94 -15.50
C ALA A 100 -1.66 -35.05 -14.44
N SER A 101 -2.01 -34.75 -13.18
CA SER A 101 -2.08 -35.72 -12.09
C SER A 101 -3.13 -36.81 -12.33
N THR A 102 -4.33 -36.45 -12.81
CA THR A 102 -5.36 -37.45 -13.17
C THR A 102 -4.89 -38.37 -14.30
N ARG A 103 -4.20 -37.83 -15.32
CA ARG A 103 -3.64 -38.63 -16.41
C ARG A 103 -2.55 -39.59 -15.93
N LEU A 104 -1.68 -39.15 -15.02
CA LEU A 104 -0.65 -40.00 -14.42
C LEU A 104 -1.27 -41.12 -13.58
N ASN A 105 -2.32 -40.81 -12.80
CA ASN A 105 -3.04 -41.82 -12.02
C ASN A 105 -3.81 -42.83 -12.88
N SER A 106 -4.36 -42.42 -14.03
CA SER A 106 -5.01 -43.37 -14.96
C SER A 106 -4.01 -44.29 -15.67
N ILE A 107 -2.77 -43.84 -15.87
CA ILE A 107 -1.70 -44.66 -16.47
C ILE A 107 -1.17 -45.70 -15.46
N ASN A 108 -1.11 -45.36 -14.17
CA ASN A 108 -0.65 -46.29 -13.13
C ASN A 108 -1.70 -47.36 -12.72
N ASN A 109 -3.00 -47.14 -12.97
CA ASN A 109 -4.08 -48.06 -12.62
C ASN A 109 -4.76 -48.69 -13.87
N GLY A 110 -3.98 -49.17 -14.84
CA GLY A 110 -4.50 -49.96 -15.97
C GLY A 110 -5.10 -51.30 -15.51
N PRO A 111 -6.13 -51.84 -16.20
CA PRO A 111 -6.92 -52.98 -15.71
C PRO A 111 -6.07 -54.24 -15.54
N ALA A 112 -6.21 -54.89 -14.38
CA ALA A 112 -5.65 -56.21 -14.10
C ALA A 112 -6.04 -57.19 -15.21
N LYS A 113 -5.04 -57.80 -15.87
CA LYS A 113 -5.25 -58.89 -16.82
C LYS A 113 -5.97 -60.03 -16.10
N VAL A 114 -7.24 -60.26 -16.41
CA VAL A 114 -7.94 -61.47 -16.02
C VAL A 114 -7.57 -62.54 -17.04
N GLU A 115 -6.78 -63.50 -16.56
CA GLU A 115 -6.35 -64.71 -17.25
C GLU A 115 -7.44 -65.78 -17.15
N LYS A 116 -7.98 -66.20 -18.29
CA LYS A 116 -8.17 -67.59 -18.78
C LYS A 116 -9.20 -67.65 -19.90
#